data_AF-A0A1H2ZP64-F1
#
_entry.id   AF-A0A1H2ZP64-F1
#
_cell.length_a   1.000
_cell.length_b   1.000
_cell.length_c   1.000
_cell.angle_alpha   90.00
_cell.angle_beta   90.00
_cell.angle_gamma   90.00
#
_symmetry.space_group_name_H-M   'P 1'
#
loop_
_entity.id
_entity.type
_entity.pdbx_description
1 polymer ?
#
loop_
_entity_poly.entity_id
_entity_poly.type
_entity_poly.pdbx_seq_one_letter_code
_entity_poly.pdbx_strand_id
1 'polypeptide(L)'
;MRNDCFMTFDHLASDGRARRGRLTFPRGTVETPAFMPVGTYGTVKGMTPADVEAIGADIILGNTFHLWLRPGVEVVEAHGDLHDFAQWQRPILTDSGGFQVFSLGEMRKITEQGVHFRSPVDGAKIFMGPEESMAVQRSLGSDIVMIFDECTPYPATEAEAEASMELSLRWAKRSREAHDDSPSALFGIIQGGMYPHLRERSLAGLSEIGFDGLAIGGLSVGEPKSDMLAVLDYLPTWMPEDKPRYLMGVGKPEDLVEGVRRGIDMFDCVMPTRNARNGHLFTDEGTVKIRNARHRHDINPLEAGCDCYTCQHFSRSYLHHLDRCGEMLGSMLNTIHNLRHYQRLMAGLRGAIEAGTLANFVNAFYEHRGLPVPTAPAA
;
A
#
# COMPACT_ATOMS: atom_id res chain seq x y z
N MET A 1 4.57 -28.51 -10.92
CA MET A 1 3.42 -28.30 -10.01
C MET A 1 3.90 -27.33 -8.97
N ARG A 2 3.21 -26.20 -8.77
CA ARG A 2 3.56 -25.25 -7.71
C ARG A 2 3.49 -25.98 -6.36
N ASN A 3 4.44 -25.74 -5.46
CA ASN A 3 4.21 -26.03 -4.05
C ASN A 3 2.97 -25.24 -3.59
N ASP A 4 2.21 -25.76 -2.63
CA ASP A 4 1.05 -25.05 -2.11
C ASP A 4 1.48 -23.67 -1.60
N CYS A 5 0.80 -22.62 -2.09
CA CYS A 5 0.98 -21.26 -1.60
C CYS A 5 0.73 -21.25 -0.09
N PHE A 6 1.64 -20.69 0.71
CA PHE A 6 1.44 -20.67 2.16
C PHE A 6 0.42 -19.63 2.63
N MET A 7 -0.04 -18.75 1.73
CA MET A 7 -1.09 -17.79 2.03
C MET A 7 -2.47 -18.39 1.79
N THR A 8 -3.34 -18.29 2.79
CA THR A 8 -4.79 -18.48 2.60
C THR A 8 -5.53 -17.16 2.80
N PHE A 9 -6.69 -17.02 2.15
CA PHE A 9 -7.60 -15.89 2.34
C PHE A 9 -8.96 -16.40 2.80
N ASP A 10 -9.37 -16.01 4.00
CA ASP A 10 -10.66 -16.34 4.58
C ASP A 10 -11.59 -15.14 4.49
N HIS A 11 -12.76 -15.32 3.88
CA HIS A 11 -13.85 -14.34 3.92
C HIS A 11 -14.70 -14.57 5.18
N LEU A 12 -14.73 -13.59 6.08
CA LEU A 12 -15.35 -13.74 7.41
C LEU A 12 -16.73 -13.09 7.50
N ALA A 13 -16.90 -11.89 6.95
CA ALA A 13 -18.17 -11.15 6.94
C ALA A 13 -18.21 -10.11 5.82
N SER A 14 -19.40 -9.61 5.52
CA SER A 14 -19.62 -8.55 4.52
C SER A 14 -20.72 -7.60 4.97
N ASP A 15 -20.56 -6.31 4.64
CA ASP A 15 -21.60 -5.28 4.77
C ASP A 15 -21.66 -4.51 3.45
N GLY A 16 -22.67 -4.83 2.64
CA GLY A 16 -22.72 -4.49 1.23
C GLY A 16 -21.52 -5.08 0.47
N ARG A 17 -20.78 -4.24 -0.24
CA ARG A 17 -19.57 -4.64 -0.99
C ARG A 17 -18.31 -4.71 -0.12
N ALA A 18 -18.33 -4.15 1.09
CA ALA A 18 -17.18 -4.17 1.97
C ALA A 18 -17.00 -5.56 2.59
N ARG A 19 -15.75 -6.01 2.67
CA ARG A 19 -15.41 -7.36 3.13
C ARG A 19 -14.53 -7.30 4.36
N ARG A 20 -14.84 -8.16 5.31
CA ARG A 20 -14.00 -8.51 6.45
C ARG A 20 -13.36 -9.85 6.11
N GLY A 21 -12.04 -9.89 5.99
CA GLY A 21 -11.31 -11.12 5.70
C GLY A 21 -10.03 -11.25 6.49
N ARG A 22 -9.35 -12.38 6.33
CA ARG A 22 -8.07 -12.66 6.98
C ARG A 22 -7.14 -13.33 6.00
N LEU A 23 -5.90 -12.83 5.93
CA LEU A 23 -4.80 -13.54 5.28
C LEU A 23 -4.01 -14.30 6.35
N THR A 24 -3.72 -15.56 6.12
CA THR A 24 -2.91 -16.38 7.04
C THR A 24 -1.63 -16.80 6.37
N PHE A 25 -0.50 -16.59 7.04
CA PHE A 25 0.84 -16.97 6.62
C PHE A 25 1.55 -17.73 7.76
N PRO A 26 2.64 -18.48 7.50
CA PRO A 26 3.45 -19.07 8.55
C PRO A 26 4.00 -18.05 9.57
N ARG A 27 4.25 -16.82 9.12
CA ARG A 27 4.78 -15.71 9.94
C ARG A 27 3.70 -14.88 10.66
N GLY A 28 2.42 -15.21 10.49
CA GLY A 28 1.33 -14.51 11.18
C GLY A 28 0.10 -14.29 10.32
N THR A 29 -0.87 -13.57 10.87
CA THR A 29 -2.15 -13.26 10.23
C THR A 29 -2.27 -11.77 9.95
N VAL A 30 -2.91 -11.41 8.84
CA VAL A 30 -3.24 -10.03 8.47
C VAL A 30 -4.75 -9.89 8.41
N GLU A 31 -5.31 -9.00 9.22
CA GLU A 31 -6.74 -8.73 9.22
C GLU A 31 -7.10 -7.69 8.16
N THR A 32 -8.06 -8.02 7.28
CA THR A 32 -8.52 -7.11 6.22
C THR A 32 -9.91 -6.49 6.53
N PRO A 33 -10.15 -5.21 6.19
CA PRO A 33 -9.25 -4.32 5.44
C PRO A 33 -7.97 -3.92 6.20
N ALA A 34 -6.85 -3.87 5.48
CA ALA A 34 -5.50 -3.69 6.00
C ALA A 34 -4.80 -2.48 5.38
N PHE A 35 -4.05 -1.74 6.20
CA PHE A 35 -3.15 -0.69 5.74
C PHE A 35 -1.71 -1.06 6.04
N MET A 36 -0.86 -1.07 5.01
CA MET A 36 0.54 -1.47 5.05
C MET A 36 1.46 -0.24 5.19
N PRO A 37 2.16 -0.05 6.32
CA PRO A 37 3.21 0.95 6.41
C PRO A 37 4.34 0.67 5.41
N VAL A 38 4.78 1.71 4.69
CA VAL A 38 5.80 1.56 3.63
C VAL A 38 7.22 1.72 4.18
N GLY A 39 8.02 0.67 4.02
CA GLY A 39 9.44 0.56 4.35
C GLY A 39 10.35 0.68 3.13
N THR A 40 10.65 1.93 2.71
CA THR A 40 11.39 2.21 1.46
C THR A 40 12.79 1.60 1.39
N TYR A 41 13.52 1.50 2.50
CA TYR A 41 14.89 0.95 2.54
C TYR A 41 14.98 -0.16 3.59
N GLY A 42 13.96 -1.01 3.67
CA GLY A 42 13.86 -2.02 4.74
C GLY A 42 13.54 -1.43 6.11
N THR A 43 13.07 -0.17 6.16
CA THR A 43 12.68 0.51 7.39
C THR A 43 11.51 1.44 7.15
N VAL A 44 10.48 1.35 8.01
CA VAL A 44 9.41 2.34 8.10
C VAL A 44 10.00 3.59 8.74
N LYS A 45 10.15 4.65 7.95
CA LYS A 45 10.92 5.84 8.34
C LYS A 45 10.43 6.44 9.66
N GLY A 46 11.30 6.47 10.66
CA GLY A 46 11.01 7.06 11.98
C GLY A 46 10.40 6.09 12.99
N MET A 47 10.40 4.79 12.69
CA MET A 47 9.84 3.73 13.54
C MET A 47 10.85 2.61 13.74
N THR A 48 10.91 2.04 14.94
CA THR A 48 11.51 0.71 15.14
C THR A 48 10.50 -0.37 14.74
N PRO A 49 10.93 -1.62 14.43
CA PRO A 49 9.99 -2.72 14.20
C PRO A 49 9.01 -2.94 15.36
N ALA A 50 9.49 -2.79 16.60
CA ALA A 50 8.65 -2.87 17.81
C ALA A 50 7.57 -1.78 17.84
N ASP A 51 7.89 -0.55 17.43
CA ASP A 51 6.89 0.52 17.32
C ASP A 51 5.86 0.22 16.21
N VAL A 52 6.29 -0.35 15.08
CA VAL A 52 5.40 -0.75 13.99
C VAL A 52 4.44 -1.86 14.44
N GLU A 53 4.91 -2.79 15.25
CA GLU A 53 4.06 -3.81 15.87
C GLU A 53 3.11 -3.19 16.91
N ALA A 54 3.61 -2.30 17.78
CA ALA A 54 2.83 -1.68 18.85
C ALA A 54 1.67 -0.81 18.34
N ILE A 55 1.80 -0.19 17.15
CA ILE A 55 0.68 0.53 16.53
C ILE A 55 -0.39 -0.40 15.94
N GLY A 56 -0.15 -1.71 15.87
CA GLY A 56 -1.07 -2.72 15.37
C GLY A 56 -0.97 -2.99 13.87
N ALA A 57 0.19 -2.79 13.25
CA ALA A 57 0.40 -3.23 11.87
C ALA A 57 0.66 -4.75 11.81
N ASP A 58 -0.06 -5.45 10.95
CA ASP A 58 0.14 -6.89 10.74
C ASP A 58 1.12 -7.20 9.61
N ILE A 59 1.30 -6.25 8.69
CA ILE A 59 2.11 -6.39 7.48
C ILE A 59 2.69 -5.04 7.09
N ILE A 60 3.87 -5.05 6.47
CA ILE A 60 4.51 -3.86 5.88
C ILE A 60 4.78 -4.05 4.40
N LEU A 61 4.98 -2.94 3.68
CA LEU A 61 5.44 -2.96 2.29
C LEU A 61 6.93 -2.66 2.22
N GLY A 62 7.72 -3.60 1.67
CA GLY A 62 9.13 -3.40 1.31
C GLY A 62 9.25 -2.89 -0.13
N ASN A 63 10.16 -1.95 -0.36
CA ASN A 63 10.41 -1.44 -1.71
C ASN A 63 11.58 -2.17 -2.38
N THR A 64 11.28 -2.98 -3.40
CA THR A 64 12.26 -3.83 -4.09
C THR A 64 13.30 -2.99 -4.81
N PHE A 65 12.88 -1.93 -5.50
CA PHE A 65 13.78 -1.07 -6.27
C PHE A 65 14.89 -0.48 -5.40
N HIS A 66 14.53 0.05 -4.24
CA HIS A 66 15.51 0.67 -3.34
C HIS A 66 16.40 -0.35 -2.65
N LEU A 67 15.84 -1.46 -2.16
CA LEU A 67 16.58 -2.52 -1.46
C LEU A 67 17.59 -3.21 -2.37
N TRP A 68 17.22 -3.42 -3.64
CA TRP A 68 18.10 -4.00 -4.65
C TRP A 68 19.28 -3.09 -4.98
N LEU A 69 19.07 -1.78 -5.06
CA LEU A 69 20.16 -0.84 -5.33
C LEU A 69 21.00 -0.56 -4.09
N ARG A 70 20.39 -0.62 -2.90
CA ARG A 70 21.04 -0.36 -1.62
C ARG A 70 20.24 -0.99 -0.48
N PRO A 71 20.80 -1.98 0.22
CA PRO A 71 22.21 -2.38 0.22
C PRO A 71 22.61 -3.36 -0.90
N GLY A 72 21.66 -3.87 -1.68
CA GLY A 72 21.87 -5.02 -2.57
C GLY A 72 21.38 -6.31 -1.94
N VAL A 73 20.85 -7.22 -2.77
CA VAL A 73 20.27 -8.49 -2.29
C VAL A 73 21.31 -9.37 -1.58
N GLU A 74 22.55 -9.40 -2.06
CA GLU A 74 23.63 -10.19 -1.46
C GLU A 74 23.89 -9.82 0.02
N VAL A 75 23.74 -8.53 0.36
CA VAL A 75 23.91 -8.05 1.75
C VAL A 75 22.73 -8.50 2.61
N VAL A 76 21.52 -8.48 2.07
CA VAL A 76 20.32 -8.95 2.78
C VAL A 76 20.40 -10.46 2.99
N GLU A 77 20.75 -11.22 1.94
CA GLU A 77 20.93 -12.68 1.99
C GLU A 77 21.99 -13.13 2.99
N ALA A 78 23.06 -12.34 3.18
CA ALA A 78 24.08 -12.61 4.19
C ALA A 78 23.53 -12.59 5.64
N HIS A 79 22.35 -12.00 5.85
CA HIS A 79 21.65 -11.97 7.14
C HIS A 79 20.48 -12.96 7.21
N GLY A 80 20.22 -13.75 6.17
CA GLY A 80 19.00 -14.54 6.01
C GLY A 80 18.14 -13.93 4.91
N ASP A 81 17.09 -13.21 5.29
CA ASP A 81 16.20 -12.49 4.38
C ASP A 81 15.92 -11.06 4.89
N LEU A 82 14.96 -10.36 4.27
CA LEU A 82 14.60 -9.01 4.69
C LEU A 82 14.00 -8.98 6.10
N HIS A 83 13.30 -10.03 6.53
CA HIS A 83 12.74 -10.13 7.88
C HIS A 83 13.86 -10.16 8.92
N ASP A 84 14.89 -10.97 8.68
CA ASP A 84 16.06 -11.08 9.55
C ASP A 84 16.91 -9.81 9.52
N PHE A 85 17.10 -9.21 8.35
CA PHE A 85 17.87 -7.97 8.21
C PHE A 85 17.18 -6.78 8.89
N ALA A 86 15.87 -6.64 8.72
CA ALA A 86 15.08 -5.53 9.28
C ALA A 86 14.53 -5.79 10.69
N GLN A 87 14.68 -7.01 11.20
CA GLN A 87 14.09 -7.49 12.46
C GLN A 87 12.56 -7.32 12.51
N TRP A 88 11.89 -7.60 11.39
CA TRP A 88 10.43 -7.63 11.28
C TRP A 88 9.97 -9.06 11.02
N GLN A 89 9.38 -9.71 12.02
CA GLN A 89 9.09 -11.15 11.99
C GLN A 89 7.63 -11.47 11.60
N ARG A 90 6.93 -10.50 11.02
CA ARG A 90 5.55 -10.60 10.51
C ARG A 90 5.57 -10.51 8.97
N PRO A 91 4.44 -10.72 8.28
CA PRO A 91 4.40 -10.67 6.82
C PRO A 91 4.96 -9.38 6.19
N ILE A 92 5.59 -9.53 5.02
CA ILE A 92 6.08 -8.46 4.14
C ILE A 92 5.49 -8.65 2.73
N LEU A 93 4.90 -7.59 2.19
CA LEU A 93 4.64 -7.47 0.76
C LEU A 93 5.79 -6.68 0.12
N THR A 94 6.33 -7.14 -1.01
CA THR A 94 7.27 -6.33 -1.80
C THR A 94 6.62 -5.82 -3.08
N ASP A 95 6.82 -4.54 -3.39
CA ASP A 95 6.48 -4.04 -4.72
C ASP A 95 7.45 -4.59 -5.78
N SER A 96 7.11 -4.50 -7.05
CA SER A 96 7.94 -5.03 -8.14
C SER A 96 9.07 -4.10 -8.57
N GLY A 97 9.03 -2.84 -8.10
CA GLY A 97 9.88 -1.75 -8.58
C GLY A 97 9.39 -1.05 -9.85
N GLY A 98 8.31 -1.53 -10.49
CA GLY A 98 7.79 -0.97 -11.74
C GLY A 98 7.39 0.51 -11.61
N PHE A 99 6.73 0.90 -10.52
CA PHE A 99 6.35 2.29 -10.27
C PHE A 99 7.55 3.22 -10.03
N GLN A 100 8.61 2.76 -9.36
CA GLN A 100 9.80 3.57 -9.10
C GLN A 100 10.57 3.80 -10.39
N VAL A 101 10.68 2.75 -11.22
CA VAL A 101 11.18 2.89 -12.59
C VAL A 101 10.30 3.88 -13.38
N PHE A 102 8.97 3.79 -13.25
CA PHE A 102 8.03 4.76 -13.82
C PHE A 102 8.27 6.21 -13.33
N SER A 103 8.66 6.40 -12.08
CA SER A 103 8.92 7.73 -11.51
C SER A 103 10.21 8.38 -12.02
N LEU A 104 11.12 7.62 -12.65
CA LEU A 104 12.38 8.15 -13.21
C LEU A 104 12.21 8.93 -14.54
N GLY A 105 11.00 8.98 -15.12
CA GLY A 105 10.72 9.75 -16.33
C GLY A 105 11.64 9.40 -17.51
N GLU A 106 12.20 10.40 -18.19
CA GLU A 106 13.06 10.24 -19.38
C GLU A 106 14.36 9.43 -19.14
N MET A 107 14.73 9.16 -17.88
CA MET A 107 15.93 8.38 -17.55
C MET A 107 15.77 6.87 -17.75
N ARG A 108 14.60 6.41 -18.23
CA ARG A 108 14.33 5.00 -18.54
C ARG A 108 14.06 4.75 -20.02
N LYS A 109 14.32 3.53 -20.46
CA LYS A 109 13.92 2.99 -21.77
C LYS A 109 13.18 1.68 -21.58
N ILE A 110 11.89 1.68 -21.89
CA ILE A 110 11.03 0.49 -21.84
C ILE A 110 11.20 -0.29 -23.16
N THR A 111 11.27 -1.61 -23.04
CA THR A 111 11.32 -2.57 -24.16
C THR A 111 10.47 -3.79 -23.81
N GLU A 112 10.18 -4.66 -24.77
CA GLU A 112 9.47 -5.92 -24.48
C GLU A 112 10.16 -6.78 -23.40
N GLN A 113 11.50 -6.74 -23.33
CA GLN A 113 12.27 -7.52 -22.37
C GLN A 113 12.16 -6.99 -20.94
N GLY A 114 11.96 -5.69 -20.77
CA GLY A 114 12.01 -5.02 -19.48
C GLY A 114 12.44 -3.56 -19.64
N VAL A 115 12.98 -2.99 -18.59
CA VAL A 115 13.36 -1.58 -18.54
C VAL A 115 14.84 -1.39 -18.29
N HIS A 116 15.47 -0.57 -19.11
CA HIS A 116 16.82 -0.07 -18.87
C HIS A 116 16.76 1.31 -18.22
N PHE A 117 17.54 1.53 -17.17
CA PHE A 117 17.63 2.84 -16.53
C PHE A 117 19.02 3.06 -15.92
N ARG A 118 19.27 4.26 -15.41
CA ARG A 118 20.47 4.55 -14.62
C ARG A 118 20.14 4.56 -13.15
N SER A 119 20.95 3.87 -12.37
CA SER A 119 20.91 3.89 -10.91
C SER A 119 20.93 5.34 -10.40
N PRO A 120 19.94 5.76 -9.59
CA PRO A 120 20.00 7.06 -8.92
C PRO A 120 21.06 7.12 -7.81
N VAL A 121 21.70 6.00 -7.49
CA VAL A 121 22.72 5.91 -6.42
C VAL A 121 24.10 6.27 -6.94
N ASP A 122 24.49 5.70 -8.08
CA ASP A 122 25.86 5.75 -8.63
C ASP A 122 25.92 5.96 -10.14
N GLY A 123 24.77 6.05 -10.82
CA GLY A 123 24.68 6.26 -12.27
C GLY A 123 24.96 5.03 -13.13
N ALA A 124 25.14 3.85 -12.52
CA ALA A 124 25.34 2.58 -13.23
C ALA A 124 24.16 2.29 -14.17
N LYS A 125 24.44 1.68 -15.33
CA LYS A 125 23.39 1.21 -16.25
C LYS A 125 22.83 -0.10 -15.73
N ILE A 126 21.51 -0.14 -15.59
CA ILE A 126 20.79 -1.25 -14.96
C ILE A 126 19.68 -1.72 -15.90
N PHE A 127 19.44 -3.03 -15.91
CA PHE A 127 18.29 -3.66 -16.53
C PHE A 127 17.41 -4.31 -15.46
N MET A 128 16.10 -4.13 -15.59
CA MET A 128 15.10 -4.76 -14.72
C MET A 128 13.94 -5.24 -15.58
N GLY A 129 13.72 -6.55 -15.60
CA GLY A 129 12.57 -7.20 -16.23
C GLY A 129 11.78 -8.05 -15.23
N PRO A 130 10.76 -8.76 -15.72
CA PRO A 130 9.96 -9.70 -14.93
C PRO A 130 10.80 -10.70 -14.14
N GLU A 131 11.78 -11.33 -14.77
CA GLU A 131 12.61 -12.39 -14.18
C GLU A 131 13.54 -11.82 -13.09
N GLU A 132 14.18 -10.68 -13.35
CA GLU A 132 15.03 -10.01 -12.35
C GLU A 132 14.23 -9.55 -11.15
N SER A 133 13.02 -9.00 -11.37
CA SER A 133 12.14 -8.57 -10.28
C SER A 133 11.71 -9.75 -9.40
N MET A 134 11.36 -10.90 -9.99
CA MET A 134 11.03 -12.11 -9.24
C MET A 134 12.23 -12.65 -8.45
N ALA A 135 13.41 -12.66 -9.06
CA ALA A 135 14.64 -13.10 -8.40
C ALA A 135 14.98 -12.23 -7.18
N VAL A 136 14.91 -10.90 -7.32
CA VAL A 136 15.16 -9.97 -6.22
C VAL A 136 14.14 -10.16 -5.09
N GLN A 137 12.84 -10.25 -5.41
CA GLN A 137 11.80 -10.44 -4.39
C GLN A 137 11.95 -11.79 -3.67
N ARG A 138 12.40 -12.84 -4.38
CA ARG A 138 12.74 -14.14 -3.77
C ARG A 138 13.91 -14.03 -2.80
N SER A 139 14.99 -13.33 -3.18
CA SER A 139 16.13 -13.06 -2.30
C SER A 139 15.78 -12.22 -1.07
N LEU A 140 14.78 -11.33 -1.20
CA LEU A 140 14.28 -10.55 -0.06
C LEU A 140 13.39 -11.37 0.89
N GLY A 141 12.96 -12.58 0.50
CA GLY A 141 12.14 -13.46 1.35
C GLY A 141 10.69 -13.01 1.53
N SER A 142 10.13 -12.24 0.59
CA SER A 142 8.78 -11.67 0.70
C SER A 142 7.67 -12.72 0.85
N ASP A 143 6.65 -12.39 1.65
CA ASP A 143 5.46 -13.22 1.83
C ASP A 143 4.43 -13.04 0.70
N ILE A 144 4.29 -11.79 0.23
CA ILE A 144 3.53 -11.43 -0.97
C ILE A 144 4.47 -10.77 -1.97
N VAL A 145 4.54 -11.34 -3.17
CA VAL A 145 5.33 -10.88 -4.31
C VAL A 145 4.39 -10.21 -5.32
N MET A 146 4.77 -9.05 -5.82
CA MET A 146 4.03 -8.36 -6.88
C MET A 146 4.68 -8.64 -8.24
N ILE A 147 3.89 -8.99 -9.25
CA ILE A 147 4.41 -9.12 -10.64
C ILE A 147 5.07 -7.81 -11.11
N PHE A 148 6.02 -7.92 -12.03
CA PHE A 148 6.55 -6.76 -12.72
C PHE A 148 5.54 -6.26 -13.76
N ASP A 149 5.22 -4.98 -13.73
CA ASP A 149 4.23 -4.35 -14.59
C ASP A 149 4.74 -3.03 -15.17
N GLU A 150 4.03 -2.54 -16.18
CA GLU A 150 4.21 -1.18 -16.67
C GLU A 150 3.09 -0.29 -16.14
N CYS A 151 3.45 0.69 -15.33
CA CYS A 151 2.50 1.69 -14.86
C CYS A 151 2.12 2.65 -16.01
N THR A 152 0.87 2.61 -16.45
CA THR A 152 0.33 3.57 -17.42
C THR A 152 0.26 4.98 -16.80
N PRO A 153 0.76 6.03 -17.48
CA PRO A 153 0.67 7.41 -16.98
C PRO A 153 -0.77 7.95 -17.01
N TYR A 154 -1.01 9.08 -16.32
CA TYR A 154 -2.23 9.87 -16.46
C TYR A 154 -1.89 11.34 -16.77
N PRO A 155 -2.57 11.98 -17.75
CA PRO A 155 -3.51 11.37 -18.70
C PRO A 155 -2.79 10.47 -19.72
N ALA A 156 -3.51 9.49 -20.27
CA ALA A 156 -3.06 8.67 -21.40
C ALA A 156 -4.22 8.46 -22.38
N THR A 157 -3.90 8.42 -23.67
CA THR A 157 -4.86 8.02 -24.70
C THR A 157 -5.23 6.54 -24.53
N GLU A 158 -6.37 6.14 -25.08
CA GLU A 158 -6.83 4.74 -25.05
C GLU A 158 -5.80 3.80 -25.66
N ALA A 159 -5.19 4.18 -26.80
CA ALA A 159 -4.15 3.39 -27.45
C ALA A 159 -2.87 3.26 -26.61
N GLU A 160 -2.45 4.32 -25.91
CA GLU A 160 -1.31 4.24 -24.98
C GLU A 160 -1.62 3.35 -23.78
N ALA A 161 -2.81 3.46 -23.22
CA ALA A 161 -3.26 2.62 -22.11
C ALA A 161 -3.40 1.15 -22.52
N GLU A 162 -3.90 0.88 -23.73
CA GLU A 162 -4.02 -0.45 -24.30
C GLU A 162 -2.65 -1.10 -24.50
N ALA A 163 -1.72 -0.40 -25.17
CA ALA A 163 -0.36 -0.90 -25.40
C ALA A 163 0.35 -1.22 -24.07
N SER A 164 0.17 -0.35 -23.08
CA SER A 164 0.78 -0.52 -21.76
C SER A 164 0.19 -1.68 -20.96
N MET A 165 -1.13 -1.84 -21.01
CA MET A 165 -1.85 -2.96 -20.39
C MET A 165 -1.46 -4.29 -21.04
N GLU A 166 -1.35 -4.35 -22.37
CA GLU A 166 -0.94 -5.56 -23.08
C GLU A 166 0.51 -5.97 -22.77
N LEU A 167 1.42 -5.00 -22.68
CA LEU A 167 2.79 -5.26 -22.22
C LEU A 167 2.80 -5.82 -20.80
N SER A 168 2.02 -5.22 -19.90
CA SER A 168 1.87 -5.68 -18.52
C SER A 168 1.32 -7.11 -18.44
N LEU A 169 0.39 -7.53 -19.31
CA LEU A 169 -0.09 -8.92 -19.36
C LEU A 169 1.00 -9.90 -19.79
N ARG A 170 1.84 -9.53 -20.78
CA ARG A 170 2.97 -10.37 -21.21
C ARG A 170 4.02 -10.48 -20.10
N TRP A 171 4.28 -9.39 -19.39
CA TRP A 171 5.15 -9.38 -18.22
C TRP A 171 4.57 -10.16 -17.04
N ALA A 172 3.26 -10.09 -16.80
CA ALA A 172 2.57 -10.88 -15.79
C ALA A 172 2.78 -12.38 -16.00
N LYS A 173 2.68 -12.84 -17.25
CA LYS A 173 2.95 -14.24 -17.62
C LYS A 173 4.40 -14.63 -17.33
N ARG A 174 5.36 -13.80 -17.73
CA ARG A 174 6.80 -14.02 -17.46
C ARG A 174 7.13 -14.01 -15.97
N SER A 175 6.55 -13.09 -15.20
CA SER A 175 6.66 -13.09 -13.73
C SER A 175 6.07 -14.35 -13.12
N ARG A 176 4.92 -14.82 -13.62
CA ARG A 176 4.31 -16.06 -13.14
C ARG A 176 5.21 -17.28 -13.38
N GLU A 177 5.82 -17.36 -14.57
CA GLU A 177 6.77 -18.41 -14.94
C GLU A 177 8.04 -18.33 -14.09
N ALA A 178 8.60 -17.13 -13.88
CA ALA A 178 9.82 -16.91 -13.11
C ALA A 178 9.64 -17.08 -11.58
N HIS A 179 8.41 -16.92 -11.07
CA HIS A 179 8.06 -17.24 -9.68
C HIS A 179 8.18 -18.74 -9.38
N ASP A 180 8.00 -19.57 -10.41
CA ASP A 180 8.24 -21.02 -10.42
C ASP A 180 7.69 -21.76 -9.18
N ASP A 181 8.58 -22.36 -8.38
CA ASP A 181 8.29 -23.19 -7.22
C ASP A 181 8.16 -22.42 -5.89
N SER A 182 8.25 -21.09 -5.95
CA SER A 182 8.19 -20.23 -4.77
C SER A 182 6.85 -20.40 -4.03
N PRO A 183 6.88 -20.66 -2.72
CA PRO A 183 5.67 -20.86 -1.93
C PRO A 183 5.01 -19.52 -1.50
N SER A 184 5.69 -18.38 -1.71
CA SER A 184 5.13 -17.06 -1.46
C SER A 184 3.93 -16.78 -2.36
N ALA A 185 3.01 -15.94 -1.88
CA ALA A 185 1.88 -15.48 -2.68
C ALA A 185 2.37 -14.59 -3.82
N LEU A 186 1.76 -14.72 -5.00
CA LEU A 186 2.04 -13.88 -6.16
C LEU A 186 0.76 -13.14 -6.56
N PHE A 187 0.82 -11.81 -6.57
CA PHE A 187 -0.31 -10.96 -6.93
C PHE A 187 -0.15 -10.39 -8.33
N GLY A 188 -1.21 -10.53 -9.14
CA GLY A 188 -1.32 -9.86 -10.44
C GLY A 188 -1.69 -8.38 -10.28
N ILE A 189 -1.38 -7.55 -11.27
CA ILE A 189 -1.70 -6.11 -11.26
C ILE A 189 -2.58 -5.79 -12.46
N ILE A 190 -3.83 -5.42 -12.20
CA ILE A 190 -4.79 -5.00 -13.21
C ILE A 190 -4.40 -3.59 -13.67
N GLN A 191 -4.15 -3.42 -14.97
CA GLN A 191 -3.87 -2.15 -15.65
C GLN A 191 -5.00 -1.80 -16.64
N GLY A 192 -4.92 -0.65 -17.32
CA GLY A 192 -5.92 -0.21 -18.31
C GLY A 192 -6.42 1.23 -18.15
N GLY A 193 -5.76 2.05 -17.32
CA GLY A 193 -6.10 3.45 -17.14
C GLY A 193 -7.54 3.66 -16.65
N MET A 194 -8.22 4.66 -17.23
CA MET A 194 -9.62 5.00 -16.92
C MET A 194 -10.63 4.33 -17.88
N TYR A 195 -10.21 3.32 -18.66
CA TYR A 195 -11.02 2.70 -19.70
C TYR A 195 -11.58 1.35 -19.23
N PRO A 196 -12.90 1.21 -18.98
CA PRO A 196 -13.47 0.00 -18.38
C PRO A 196 -13.20 -1.28 -19.18
N HIS A 197 -13.27 -1.22 -20.51
CA HIS A 197 -13.05 -2.39 -21.37
C HIS A 197 -11.58 -2.86 -21.35
N LEU A 198 -10.60 -1.97 -21.14
CA LEU A 198 -9.19 -2.37 -20.96
C LEU A 198 -8.97 -3.02 -19.59
N ARG A 199 -9.63 -2.52 -18.54
CA ARG A 199 -9.62 -3.12 -17.20
C ARG A 199 -10.22 -4.53 -17.21
N GLU A 200 -11.33 -4.72 -17.91
CA GLU A 200 -11.97 -6.02 -18.11
C GLU A 200 -11.04 -7.01 -18.83
N ARG A 201 -10.41 -6.59 -19.94
CA ARG A 201 -9.42 -7.40 -20.67
C ARG A 201 -8.21 -7.76 -19.80
N SER A 202 -7.70 -6.80 -19.02
CA SER A 202 -6.58 -7.03 -18.10
C SER A 202 -6.95 -8.07 -17.03
N LEU A 203 -8.12 -7.92 -16.41
CA LEU A 203 -8.62 -8.88 -15.43
C LEU A 203 -8.82 -10.28 -16.02
N ALA A 204 -9.39 -10.39 -17.22
CA ALA A 204 -9.57 -11.67 -17.91
C ALA A 204 -8.21 -12.37 -18.14
N GLY A 205 -7.23 -11.65 -18.71
CA GLY A 205 -5.90 -12.19 -18.95
C GLY A 205 -5.17 -12.62 -17.67
N LEU A 206 -5.27 -11.84 -16.59
CA LEU A 206 -4.69 -12.22 -15.29
C LEU A 206 -5.40 -13.43 -14.67
N SER A 207 -6.71 -13.56 -14.88
CA SER A 207 -7.49 -14.70 -14.39
C SER A 207 -7.13 -16.00 -15.10
N GLU A 208 -6.84 -15.94 -16.41
CA GLU A 208 -6.34 -17.07 -17.18
C GLU A 208 -4.94 -17.53 -16.72
N ILE A 209 -4.07 -16.59 -16.35
CA ILE A 209 -2.72 -16.89 -15.84
C ILE A 209 -2.77 -17.49 -14.43
N GLY A 210 -3.64 -16.94 -13.56
CA GLY A 210 -3.85 -17.40 -12.19
C GLY A 210 -2.86 -16.83 -11.17
N PHE A 211 -3.40 -16.11 -10.18
CA PHE A 211 -2.68 -15.44 -9.09
C PHE A 211 -3.37 -15.67 -7.74
N ASP A 212 -2.66 -15.46 -6.65
CA ASP A 212 -3.20 -15.65 -5.28
C ASP A 212 -3.99 -14.43 -4.79
N GLY A 213 -3.72 -13.27 -5.37
CA GLY A 213 -4.42 -12.01 -5.15
C GLY A 213 -4.32 -11.11 -6.36
N LEU A 214 -5.11 -10.03 -6.36
CA LEU A 214 -5.14 -9.09 -7.47
C LEU A 214 -5.06 -7.66 -6.95
N ALA A 215 -4.13 -6.91 -7.51
CA ALA A 215 -3.97 -5.50 -7.26
C ALA A 215 -4.59 -4.65 -8.38
N ILE A 216 -4.97 -3.43 -8.03
CA ILE A 216 -5.45 -2.41 -8.96
C ILE A 216 -4.33 -1.37 -9.09
N GLY A 217 -3.62 -1.43 -10.22
CA GLY A 217 -2.54 -0.51 -10.56
C GLY A 217 -3.00 0.68 -11.41
N GLY A 218 -2.11 1.65 -11.61
CA GLY A 218 -2.38 2.80 -12.50
C GLY A 218 -3.48 3.74 -11.98
N LEU A 219 -3.73 3.74 -10.67
CA LEU A 219 -4.56 4.70 -9.94
C LEU A 219 -3.69 5.47 -8.94
N SER A 220 -4.15 6.63 -8.48
CA SER A 220 -3.40 7.61 -7.69
C SER A 220 -2.14 8.15 -8.38
N VAL A 221 -2.16 8.22 -9.71
CA VAL A 221 -1.03 8.67 -10.55
C VAL A 221 -1.21 10.09 -11.09
N GLY A 222 -2.31 10.76 -10.74
CA GLY A 222 -2.59 12.16 -11.07
C GLY A 222 -4.02 12.42 -11.50
N GLU A 223 -4.85 11.38 -11.57
CA GLU A 223 -6.24 11.47 -11.97
C GLU A 223 -7.13 12.19 -10.95
N PRO A 224 -8.24 12.81 -11.40
CA PRO A 224 -9.26 13.31 -10.51
C PRO A 224 -9.79 12.21 -9.58
N LYS A 225 -10.13 12.59 -8.35
CA LYS A 225 -10.70 11.66 -7.36
C LYS A 225 -11.97 10.97 -7.86
N SER A 226 -12.80 11.66 -8.66
CA SER A 226 -13.99 11.09 -9.29
C SER A 226 -13.68 9.90 -10.19
N ASP A 227 -12.57 9.98 -10.93
CA ASP A 227 -12.22 9.00 -11.95
C ASP A 227 -11.69 7.73 -11.27
N MET A 228 -10.87 7.90 -10.23
CA MET A 228 -10.47 6.79 -9.36
C MET A 228 -11.69 6.09 -8.75
N LEU A 229 -12.65 6.85 -8.21
CA LEU A 229 -13.87 6.27 -7.63
C LEU A 229 -14.73 5.56 -8.69
N ALA A 230 -14.84 6.11 -9.90
CA ALA A 230 -15.55 5.48 -11.00
C ALA A 230 -14.94 4.12 -11.39
N VAL A 231 -13.61 3.99 -11.38
CA VAL A 231 -12.95 2.69 -11.58
C VAL A 231 -13.30 1.71 -10.45
N LEU A 232 -13.28 2.18 -9.21
CA LEU A 232 -13.63 1.36 -8.04
C LEU A 232 -15.13 1.02 -7.96
N ASP A 233 -16.00 1.75 -8.65
CA ASP A 233 -17.44 1.46 -8.71
C ASP A 233 -17.72 0.18 -9.50
N TYR A 234 -16.94 -0.14 -10.55
CA TYR A 234 -17.14 -1.36 -11.35
C TYR A 234 -16.09 -2.44 -11.09
N LEU A 235 -14.81 -2.12 -10.99
CA LEU A 235 -13.76 -3.14 -11.11
C LEU A 235 -13.80 -4.20 -10.00
N PRO A 236 -13.97 -3.85 -8.71
CA PRO A 236 -14.05 -4.86 -7.66
C PRO A 236 -15.26 -5.79 -7.78
N THR A 237 -16.33 -5.44 -8.52
CA THR A 237 -17.47 -6.35 -8.73
C THR A 237 -17.17 -7.43 -9.76
N TRP A 238 -16.15 -7.23 -10.59
CA TRP A 238 -15.68 -8.21 -11.58
C TRP A 238 -14.58 -9.12 -11.01
N MET A 239 -13.86 -8.63 -9.99
CA MET A 239 -12.75 -9.36 -9.37
C MET A 239 -13.25 -10.58 -8.55
N PRO A 240 -12.54 -11.73 -8.60
CA PRO A 240 -12.87 -12.91 -7.80
C PRO A 240 -13.07 -12.61 -6.32
N GLU A 241 -14.11 -13.20 -5.73
CA GLU A 241 -14.47 -12.99 -4.32
C GLU A 241 -13.55 -13.72 -3.35
N ASP A 242 -13.01 -14.86 -3.79
CA ASP A 242 -12.08 -15.73 -3.04
C ASP A 242 -10.64 -15.24 -3.05
N LYS A 243 -10.39 -14.03 -3.59
CA LYS A 243 -9.07 -13.41 -3.66
C LYS A 243 -9.03 -12.04 -2.98
N PRO A 244 -7.92 -11.70 -2.32
CA PRO A 244 -7.71 -10.37 -1.78
C PRO A 244 -7.57 -9.34 -2.91
N ARG A 245 -8.11 -8.14 -2.66
CA ARG A 245 -8.12 -6.99 -3.57
C ARG A 245 -7.27 -5.87 -3.00
N TYR A 246 -6.17 -5.55 -3.68
CA TYR A 246 -5.18 -4.58 -3.23
C TYR A 246 -5.21 -3.29 -4.06
N LEU A 247 -5.51 -2.15 -3.45
CA LEU A 247 -5.44 -0.84 -4.11
C LEU A 247 -4.07 -0.19 -3.84
N MET A 248 -3.25 -0.09 -4.87
CA MET A 248 -1.86 0.35 -4.76
C MET A 248 -1.74 1.87 -4.64
N GLY A 249 -0.91 2.35 -3.70
CA GLY A 249 -0.48 3.74 -3.60
C GLY A 249 -1.51 4.75 -3.07
N VAL A 250 -2.72 4.29 -2.71
CA VAL A 250 -3.82 5.15 -2.26
C VAL A 250 -3.80 5.31 -0.73
N GLY A 251 -3.93 6.55 -0.26
CA GLY A 251 -3.55 6.85 1.12
C GLY A 251 -4.37 7.80 1.95
N LYS A 252 -5.22 8.71 1.44
CA LYS A 252 -5.93 9.61 2.38
C LYS A 252 -6.95 8.81 3.21
N PRO A 253 -7.22 9.17 4.48
CA PRO A 253 -8.24 8.48 5.28
C PRO A 253 -9.58 8.31 4.56
N GLU A 254 -10.03 9.33 3.83
CA GLU A 254 -11.26 9.29 3.04
C GLU A 254 -11.13 8.31 1.86
N ASP A 255 -9.96 8.21 1.23
CA ASP A 255 -9.72 7.27 0.14
C ASP A 255 -9.79 5.81 0.62
N LEU A 256 -9.28 5.55 1.82
CA LEU A 256 -9.34 4.23 2.45
C LEU A 256 -10.78 3.82 2.75
N VAL A 257 -11.56 4.72 3.37
CA VAL A 257 -12.98 4.48 3.65
C VAL A 257 -13.75 4.20 2.35
N GLU A 258 -13.55 5.03 1.33
CA GLU A 258 -14.25 4.88 0.05
C GLU A 258 -13.82 3.64 -0.75
N GLY A 259 -12.55 3.22 -0.62
CA GLY A 259 -12.06 1.97 -1.19
C GLY A 259 -12.68 0.76 -0.51
N VAL A 260 -12.75 0.76 0.82
CA VAL A 260 -13.39 -0.33 1.60
C VAL A 260 -14.87 -0.44 1.27
N ARG A 261 -15.61 0.67 1.20
CA ARG A 261 -17.02 0.69 0.77
C ARG A 261 -17.23 0.06 -0.62
N ARG A 262 -16.18 0.00 -1.45
CA ARG A 262 -16.20 -0.57 -2.81
C ARG A 262 -15.58 -1.97 -2.90
N GLY A 263 -15.18 -2.54 -1.76
CA GLY A 263 -14.71 -3.92 -1.65
C GLY A 263 -13.20 -4.11 -1.78
N ILE A 264 -12.40 -3.09 -1.52
CA ILE A 264 -10.94 -3.20 -1.41
C ILE A 264 -10.54 -3.69 -0.01
N ASP A 265 -9.56 -4.59 0.06
CA ASP A 265 -9.09 -5.20 1.32
C ASP A 265 -7.72 -4.69 1.77
N MET A 266 -6.86 -4.24 0.86
CA MET A 266 -5.48 -3.90 1.17
C MET A 266 -5.12 -2.55 0.57
N PHE A 267 -4.33 -1.79 1.31
CA PHE A 267 -3.86 -0.46 0.92
C PHE A 267 -2.42 -0.26 1.40
N ASP A 268 -1.67 0.55 0.66
CA ASP A 268 -0.39 1.08 1.08
C ASP A 268 -0.30 2.56 0.72
N CYS A 269 0.41 3.34 1.53
CA CYS A 269 0.82 4.68 1.12
C CYS A 269 1.96 5.21 1.98
N VAL A 270 2.87 5.97 1.35
CA VAL A 270 3.90 6.73 2.07
C VAL A 270 3.33 7.96 2.80
N MET A 271 2.08 8.35 2.51
CA MET A 271 1.47 9.58 3.02
C MET A 271 1.54 9.73 4.55
N PRO A 272 1.10 8.76 5.39
CA PRO A 272 1.15 8.93 6.84
C PRO A 272 2.56 9.23 7.38
N THR A 273 3.58 8.50 6.93
CA THR A 273 4.95 8.74 7.40
C THR A 273 5.56 10.02 6.79
N ARG A 274 5.36 10.28 5.49
CA ARG A 274 5.88 11.49 4.82
C ARG A 274 5.27 12.76 5.40
N ASN A 275 3.96 12.77 5.62
CA ASN A 275 3.24 13.93 6.14
C ASN A 275 3.58 14.18 7.60
N ALA A 276 3.75 13.13 8.42
CA ALA A 276 4.19 13.24 9.80
C ALA A 276 5.52 14.01 9.93
N ARG A 277 6.52 13.62 9.14
CA ARG A 277 7.84 14.29 9.09
C ARG A 277 7.77 15.73 8.56
N ASN A 278 6.72 16.05 7.81
CA ASN A 278 6.45 17.39 7.29
C ASN A 278 5.42 18.17 8.14
N GLY A 279 5.12 17.71 9.36
CA GLY A 279 4.27 18.42 10.32
C GLY A 279 2.77 18.39 10.01
N HIS A 280 2.29 17.43 9.22
CA HIS A 280 0.87 17.21 8.89
C HIS A 280 0.39 15.92 9.55
N LEU A 281 -0.48 16.05 10.53
CA LEU A 281 -0.89 14.97 11.44
C LEU A 281 -2.37 14.67 11.27
N PHE A 282 -2.70 13.41 11.02
CA PHE A 282 -4.08 12.97 10.79
C PHE A 282 -4.79 12.72 12.11
N THR A 283 -6.00 13.27 12.26
CA THR A 283 -6.91 13.03 13.39
C THR A 283 -8.31 12.76 12.83
N ASP A 284 -9.23 12.33 13.68
CA ASP A 284 -10.64 12.09 13.31
C ASP A 284 -11.32 13.38 12.82
N GLU A 285 -10.92 14.54 13.34
CA GLU A 285 -11.47 15.86 12.95
C GLU A 285 -10.84 16.47 11.69
N GLY A 286 -9.70 15.94 11.21
CA GLY A 286 -9.02 16.50 10.04
C GLY A 286 -7.52 16.35 10.08
N THR A 287 -6.83 17.22 9.36
CA THR A 287 -5.37 17.31 9.40
C THR A 287 -4.93 18.46 10.30
N VAL A 288 -4.20 18.14 11.37
CA VAL A 288 -3.50 19.11 12.22
C VAL A 288 -2.17 19.49 11.57
N LYS A 289 -1.98 20.79 11.32
CA LYS A 289 -0.70 21.37 10.88
C LYS A 289 0.08 21.82 12.11
N ILE A 290 0.98 20.97 12.62
CA ILE A 290 1.61 21.17 13.93
C ILE A 290 2.47 22.45 13.99
N ARG A 291 2.94 22.94 12.84
CA ARG A 291 3.69 24.20 12.68
C ARG A 291 2.89 25.46 13.02
N ASN A 292 1.56 25.38 13.02
CA ASN A 292 0.72 26.56 13.27
C ASN A 292 0.93 27.09 14.69
N ALA A 293 1.06 28.41 14.82
CA ALA A 293 1.37 29.09 16.07
C ALA A 293 0.34 28.82 17.20
N ARG A 294 -0.91 28.50 16.84
CA ARG A 294 -1.96 28.13 17.81
C ARG A 294 -1.58 26.96 18.72
N HIS A 295 -0.69 26.07 18.26
CA HIS A 295 -0.28 24.89 19.02
C HIS A 295 0.82 25.21 20.06
N ARG A 296 1.43 26.39 20.03
CA ARG A 296 2.57 26.76 20.89
C ARG A 296 2.30 26.59 22.38
N HIS A 297 1.09 26.88 22.84
CA HIS A 297 0.68 26.80 24.25
C HIS A 297 -0.39 25.73 24.50
N ASP A 298 -0.65 24.86 23.51
CA ASP A 298 -1.65 23.81 23.61
C ASP A 298 -1.11 22.63 24.43
N ILE A 299 -1.54 22.53 25.69
CA ILE A 299 -1.12 21.49 26.63
C ILE A 299 -1.83 20.16 26.41
N ASN A 300 -2.83 20.11 25.53
CA ASN A 300 -3.58 18.89 25.25
C ASN A 300 -2.76 17.93 24.38
N PRO A 301 -3.10 16.63 24.39
CA PRO A 301 -2.54 15.68 23.44
C PRO A 301 -2.91 16.03 22.00
N LEU A 302 -2.23 15.40 21.05
CA LEU A 302 -2.48 15.61 19.63
C LEU A 302 -3.92 15.26 19.23
N GLU A 303 -4.44 14.14 19.72
CA GLU A 303 -5.80 13.68 19.51
C GLU A 303 -6.35 13.08 20.81
N ALA A 304 -7.53 13.54 21.24
CA ALA A 304 -8.19 12.99 22.43
C ALA A 304 -8.66 11.55 22.14
N GLY A 305 -8.43 10.63 23.08
CA GLY A 305 -8.82 9.22 22.94
C GLY A 305 -7.89 8.38 22.04
N CYS A 306 -6.86 8.97 21.42
CA CYS A 306 -5.84 8.20 20.74
C CYS A 306 -4.92 7.52 21.76
N ASP A 307 -4.74 6.21 21.60
CA ASP A 307 -3.98 5.34 22.49
C ASP A 307 -2.51 5.16 22.07
N CYS A 308 -2.03 5.97 21.11
CA CYS A 308 -0.64 5.92 20.68
C CYS A 308 0.29 6.52 21.74
N TYR A 309 1.55 6.06 21.77
CA TYR A 309 2.60 6.58 22.66
C TYR A 309 2.69 8.12 22.61
N THR A 310 2.56 8.71 21.42
CA THR A 310 2.62 10.16 21.26
C THR A 310 1.50 10.90 21.99
N CYS A 311 0.24 10.45 21.84
CA CYS A 311 -0.92 11.09 22.46
C CYS A 311 -1.01 10.83 23.96
N GLN A 312 -0.48 9.70 24.45
CA GLN A 312 -0.50 9.38 25.89
C GLN A 312 0.54 10.16 26.70
N HIS A 313 1.62 10.62 26.07
CA HIS A 313 2.78 11.15 26.80
C HIS A 313 3.15 12.60 26.47
N PHE A 314 2.74 13.13 25.32
CA PHE A 314 3.20 14.44 24.86
C PHE A 314 2.07 15.38 24.48
N SER A 315 2.28 16.67 24.76
CA SER A 315 1.36 17.74 24.36
C SER A 315 1.63 18.20 22.93
N ARG A 316 0.62 18.81 22.30
CA ARG A 316 0.76 19.51 21.01
C ARG A 316 1.82 20.61 21.06
N SER A 317 1.94 21.31 22.18
CA SER A 317 2.99 22.32 22.41
C SER A 317 4.40 21.73 22.28
N TYR A 318 4.64 20.56 22.87
CA TYR A 318 5.93 19.89 22.75
C TYR A 318 6.21 19.44 21.31
N LEU A 319 5.23 18.83 20.63
CA LEU A 319 5.37 18.43 19.22
C LEU A 319 5.64 19.63 18.30
N HIS A 320 4.95 20.76 18.53
CA HIS A 320 5.19 22.02 17.82
C HIS A 320 6.63 22.51 18.04
N HIS A 321 7.12 22.47 19.27
CA HIS A 321 8.48 22.85 19.60
C HIS A 321 9.52 21.96 18.90
N LEU A 322 9.38 20.63 18.96
CA LEU A 322 10.32 19.70 18.32
C LEU A 322 10.39 19.90 16.80
N ASP A 323 9.26 20.05 16.11
CA ASP A 323 9.25 20.31 14.67
C ASP A 323 9.92 21.66 14.33
N ARG A 324 9.68 22.71 15.13
CA ARG A 324 10.32 24.02 14.95
C ARG A 324 11.83 24.00 15.17
N CYS A 325 12.31 23.12 16.03
CA CYS A 325 13.73 22.91 16.30
C CYS A 325 14.40 21.94 15.30
N GLY A 326 13.62 21.24 14.46
CA GLY A 326 14.17 20.24 13.54
C GLY A 326 14.64 18.96 14.24
N GLU A 327 14.13 18.68 15.44
CA GLU A 327 14.51 17.51 16.23
C GLU A 327 13.95 16.22 15.63
N MET A 328 14.79 15.19 15.50
CA MET A 328 14.40 13.88 14.94
C MET A 328 13.23 13.26 15.71
N LEU A 329 13.21 13.44 17.03
CA LEU A 329 12.16 12.93 17.90
C LEU A 329 10.77 13.45 17.49
N GLY A 330 10.66 14.69 17.02
CA GLY A 330 9.38 15.25 16.55
C GLY A 330 8.84 14.46 15.36
N SER A 331 9.70 14.14 14.40
CA SER A 331 9.35 13.30 13.24
C SER A 331 8.96 11.88 13.63
N MET A 332 9.64 11.28 14.61
CA MET A 332 9.35 9.93 15.11
C MET A 332 7.98 9.87 15.80
N LEU A 333 7.74 10.76 16.77
CA LEU A 333 6.46 10.84 17.49
C LEU A 333 5.29 11.11 16.53
N ASN A 334 5.45 12.07 15.62
CA ASN A 334 4.44 12.35 14.61
C ASN A 334 4.13 11.13 13.72
N THR A 335 5.14 10.30 13.43
CA THR A 335 4.98 9.10 12.59
C THR A 335 4.25 7.99 13.32
N ILE A 336 4.57 7.76 14.60
CA ILE A 336 3.84 6.84 15.49
C ILE A 336 2.35 7.20 15.47
N HIS A 337 2.03 8.48 15.68
CA HIS A 337 0.64 8.94 15.68
C HIS A 337 -0.07 8.70 14.34
N ASN A 338 0.51 9.15 13.24
CA ASN A 338 -0.15 9.05 11.93
C ASN A 338 -0.40 7.59 11.52
N LEU A 339 0.56 6.70 11.76
CA LEU A 339 0.36 5.29 11.45
C LEU A 339 -0.66 4.65 12.39
N ARG A 340 -0.66 4.99 13.69
CA ARG A 340 -1.69 4.50 14.62
C ARG A 340 -3.10 4.97 14.23
N HIS A 341 -3.25 6.21 13.74
CA HIS A 341 -4.52 6.70 13.21
C HIS A 341 -5.03 5.80 12.07
N TYR A 342 -4.16 5.40 11.15
CA TYR A 342 -4.54 4.52 10.03
C TYR A 342 -4.87 3.11 10.51
N GLN A 343 -4.12 2.55 11.46
CA GLN A 343 -4.42 1.23 12.02
C GLN A 343 -5.76 1.23 12.80
N ARG A 344 -6.05 2.29 13.56
CA ARG A 344 -7.36 2.49 14.24
C ARG A 344 -8.50 2.62 13.24
N LEU A 345 -8.31 3.36 12.14
CA LEU A 345 -9.31 3.49 11.07
C LEU A 345 -9.62 2.11 10.45
N MET A 346 -8.59 1.34 10.11
CA MET A 346 -8.76 -0.02 9.58
C MET A 346 -9.46 -0.94 10.58
N ALA A 347 -9.07 -0.90 11.85
CA ALA A 347 -9.73 -1.68 12.91
C ALA A 347 -11.21 -1.30 13.10
N GLY A 348 -11.53 0.00 13.03
CA GLY A 348 -12.90 0.50 13.09
C GLY A 348 -13.74 0.01 11.90
N LEU A 349 -13.19 0.07 10.69
CA LEU A 349 -13.85 -0.46 9.49
C LEU A 349 -14.09 -1.97 9.61
N ARG A 350 -13.10 -2.74 10.08
CA ARG A 350 -13.26 -4.19 10.33
C ARG A 350 -14.40 -4.48 11.30
N GLY A 351 -14.43 -3.79 12.44
CA GLY A 351 -15.49 -3.96 13.45
C GLY A 351 -16.87 -3.55 12.92
N ALA A 352 -16.95 -2.48 12.13
CA ALA A 352 -18.21 -2.02 11.57
C ALA A 352 -18.78 -3.00 10.52
N ILE A 353 -17.92 -3.57 9.67
CA ILE A 353 -18.32 -4.59 8.69
C ILE A 353 -18.81 -5.85 9.41
N GLU A 354 -18.06 -6.33 10.40
CA GLU A 354 -18.42 -7.53 11.18
C GLU A 354 -19.75 -7.36 11.93
N ALA A 355 -20.05 -6.15 12.40
CA ALA A 355 -21.29 -5.81 13.09
C ALA A 355 -22.46 -5.43 12.16
N GLY A 356 -22.24 -5.31 10.83
CA GLY A 356 -23.26 -4.80 9.90
C GLY A 356 -23.67 -3.35 10.15
N THR A 357 -22.73 -2.51 10.59
CA THR A 357 -22.95 -1.09 10.94
C THR A 357 -22.04 -0.13 10.17
N LEU A 358 -21.53 -0.55 9.01
CA LEU A 358 -20.59 0.24 8.19
C LEU A 358 -21.16 1.62 7.83
N ALA A 359 -22.44 1.69 7.48
CA ALA A 359 -23.09 2.97 7.16
C ALA A 359 -23.00 3.98 8.32
N ASN A 360 -23.21 3.53 9.56
CA ASN A 360 -23.09 4.38 10.75
C ASN A 360 -21.64 4.83 10.98
N PHE A 361 -20.68 3.92 10.81
CA PHE A 361 -19.26 4.23 10.91
C PHE A 361 -18.85 5.30 9.89
N VAL A 362 -19.25 5.15 8.64
CA VAL A 362 -18.96 6.10 7.56
C VAL A 362 -19.59 7.47 7.85
N ASN A 363 -20.85 7.49 8.28
CA ASN A 363 -21.53 8.75 8.66
C ASN A 363 -20.77 9.48 9.77
N ALA A 364 -20.41 8.78 10.85
CA ALA A 364 -19.65 9.35 11.96
C ALA A 364 -18.25 9.83 11.53
N PHE A 365 -17.57 9.07 10.68
CA PHE A 365 -16.26 9.45 10.14
C PHE A 365 -16.30 10.78 9.38
N TYR A 366 -17.30 10.99 8.52
CA TYR A 366 -17.46 12.24 7.77
C TYR A 366 -18.02 13.38 8.63
N GLU A 367 -18.91 13.09 9.58
CA GLU A 367 -19.45 14.05 10.54
C GLU A 367 -18.35 14.67 11.40
N HIS A 368 -17.46 13.86 11.98
CA HIS A 368 -16.32 14.36 12.75
C HIS A 368 -15.41 15.30 11.95
N ARG A 369 -15.35 15.13 10.63
CA ARG A 369 -14.56 15.98 9.71
C ARG A 369 -15.33 17.20 9.20
N GLY A 370 -16.62 17.32 9.51
CA GLY A 370 -17.49 18.36 8.96
C GLY A 370 -17.64 18.27 7.44
N LEU A 371 -17.58 17.06 6.88
CA LEU A 371 -17.67 16.79 5.45
C LEU A 371 -18.97 16.04 5.11
N PRO A 372 -19.53 16.23 3.91
CA PRO A 372 -20.65 15.41 3.45
C PRO A 372 -20.17 13.98 3.14
N VAL A 373 -21.02 13.01 3.41
CA VAL A 373 -20.78 11.61 3.03
C VAL A 373 -20.90 11.48 1.51
N PRO A 374 -19.86 11.02 0.79
CA PRO A 374 -19.95 10.78 -0.64
C PRO A 374 -20.95 9.68 -0.97
N THR A 375 -21.66 9.83 -2.08
CA THR A 375 -22.46 8.76 -2.66
C THR A 375 -21.55 7.58 -2.99
N ALA A 376 -21.94 6.38 -2.57
CA ALA A 376 -21.35 5.13 -3.05
C ALA A 376 -22.44 4.29 -3.72
N PRO A 377 -22.08 3.40 -4.65
CA PRO A 377 -23.02 2.46 -5.23
C PRO A 377 -23.78 1.69 -4.14
N ALA A 378 -25.07 1.42 -4.37
CA ALA A 378 -25.82 0.51 -3.53
C ALA A 378 -25.20 -0.89 -3.59
N ALA A 379 -25.41 -1.67 -2.51
CA ALA A 379 -24.90 -3.03 -2.34
C ALA A 379 -25.25 -3.94 -3.53
#